data_AF-A0A519H7Y1-F1
#
_entry.id   AF-A0A519H7Y1-F1
#
_cell.length_a   1.000
_cell.length_b   1.000
_cell.length_c   1.000
_cell.angle_alpha   90.00
_cell.angle_beta   90.00
_cell.angle_gamma   90.00
#
_symmetry.space_group_name_H-M   'P 1'
#
loop_
_entity.id
_entity.type
_entity.pdbx_description
1 polymer ?
#
loop_
_entity_poly.entity_id
_entity_poly.type
_entity_poly.pdbx_seq_one_letter_code
_entity_poly.pdbx_strand_id
1 'polypeptide(L)' 'MKWCCLSLPALALLLSACATGSSEVIRFGNDGTLRAPTHVDAQKHCEQKGSTVRVVGKAPGEAGVLFRCN' A
#
# COMPACT_ATOMS: atom_id res chain seq x y z
N MET A 1 41.37 17.00 -25.40
CA MET A 1 41.94 16.94 -24.04
C MET A 1 40.76 17.04 -23.07
N LYS A 2 40.19 15.91 -22.62
CA LYS A 2 40.56 15.14 -21.43
C LYS A 2 40.05 15.78 -20.12
N TRP A 3 38.86 15.36 -19.72
CA TRP A 3 38.31 15.31 -18.35
C TRP A 3 37.24 14.19 -18.41
N CYS A 4 37.46 12.91 -18.08
CA CYS A 4 38.15 12.30 -16.94
C CYS A 4 37.78 12.99 -15.63
N CYS A 5 36.59 12.66 -15.11
CA CYS A 5 36.27 12.51 -13.67
C CYS A 5 34.74 12.50 -13.45
N LEU A 6 33.99 11.61 -14.12
CA LEU A 6 32.60 11.34 -13.73
C LEU A 6 32.47 9.88 -13.26
N SER A 7 33.33 9.52 -12.32
CA SER A 7 33.27 8.28 -11.56
C SER A 7 32.43 8.51 -10.30
N LEU A 8 31.26 7.85 -10.26
CA LEU A 8 30.52 7.39 -9.08
C LEU A 8 30.10 8.45 -8.02
N PRO A 9 28.81 8.43 -7.63
CA PRO A 9 28.38 7.29 -6.82
C PRO A 9 27.08 6.66 -7.32
N ALA A 10 27.22 5.42 -7.78
CA ALA A 10 26.14 4.43 -7.92
C ALA A 10 25.61 3.95 -6.55
N LEU A 11 25.51 4.85 -5.55
CA LEU A 11 25.17 4.52 -4.17
C LEU A 11 24.05 5.41 -3.58
N ALA A 12 23.32 6.14 -4.43
CA ALA A 12 22.18 6.97 -4.01
C ALA A 12 20.81 6.31 -4.26
N LEU A 13 20.76 5.08 -4.78
CA LEU A 13 19.51 4.42 -5.20
C LEU A 13 18.99 3.36 -4.20
N LEU A 14 19.55 3.27 -2.99
CA LEU A 14 19.08 2.33 -1.96
C LEU A 14 18.06 2.94 -0.98
N LEU A 15 17.62 4.17 -1.20
CA LEU A 15 16.54 4.81 -0.46
C LEU A 15 15.26 4.88 -1.30
N SER A 16 14.83 3.75 -1.89
CA SER A 16 13.39 3.57 -2.13
C SER A 16 12.74 3.27 -0.78
N ALA A 17 12.69 4.29 0.08
CA ALA A 17 11.72 4.34 1.16
C ALA A 17 10.37 4.02 0.52
N CYS A 18 9.77 2.91 0.92
CA CYS A 18 8.47 2.48 0.48
C CYS A 18 7.51 3.64 0.80
N ALA A 19 7.25 4.48 -0.19
CA ALA A 19 6.24 5.51 -0.10
C ALA A 19 4.91 4.76 -0.11
N THR A 20 4.49 4.26 1.06
CA THR A 20 3.12 3.84 1.30
C THR A 20 2.29 5.09 1.10
N GLY A 21 1.80 5.26 -0.12
CA GLY A 21 0.88 6.32 -0.47
C GLY A 21 -0.28 6.31 0.52
N SER A 22 -0.81 7.50 0.80
CA SER A 22 -1.84 7.83 1.81
C SER A 22 -3.10 6.94 1.84
N SER A 23 -3.22 5.97 0.94
CA SER A 23 -4.19 4.88 0.90
C SER A 23 -3.63 3.60 1.55
N GLU A 24 -3.09 3.73 2.76
CA GLU A 24 -2.46 2.59 3.45
C GLU A 24 -3.52 1.60 3.93
N VAL A 25 -3.53 0.42 3.29
CA VAL A 25 -4.32 -0.73 3.71
C VAL A 25 -3.62 -1.39 4.89
N ILE A 26 -4.23 -1.34 6.07
CA ILE A 26 -3.66 -1.92 7.29
C ILE A 26 -4.39 -3.19 7.69
N ARG A 27 -3.71 -4.10 8.40
CA ARG A 27 -4.38 -5.25 9.03
C ARG A 27 -5.20 -4.77 10.23
N PHE A 28 -6.45 -5.19 10.29
CA PHE A 28 -7.37 -4.88 11.36
C PHE A 28 -7.74 -6.17 12.09
N GLY A 29 -7.04 -6.45 13.19
CA GLY A 29 -7.20 -7.70 13.94
C GLY A 29 -6.41 -8.88 13.36
N ASN A 30 -6.69 -10.07 13.88
CA ASN A 30 -5.98 -11.33 13.56
C ASN A 30 -6.77 -12.28 12.64
N ASP A 31 -7.97 -11.88 12.23
CA ASP A 31 -8.94 -12.69 11.47
C ASP A 31 -8.77 -12.54 9.94
N GLY A 32 -7.72 -11.84 9.50
CA GLY A 32 -7.47 -11.52 8.10
C GLY A 32 -8.27 -10.32 7.58
N THR A 33 -8.96 -9.58 8.45
CA THR A 33 -9.62 -8.32 8.08
C THR A 33 -8.59 -7.23 7.83
N LEU A 34 -8.82 -6.47 6.76
CA LEU A 34 -8.04 -5.33 6.35
C LEU A 34 -8.88 -4.08 6.52
N ARG A 35 -8.23 -2.95 6.77
CA ARG A 35 -8.85 -1.63 6.78
C ARG A 35 -8.28 -0.81 5.63
N ALA A 36 -9.15 -0.17 4.86
CA ALA A 36 -8.80 0.81 3.84
C ALA A 36 -9.50 2.15 4.14
N PRO A 37 -8.95 3.28 3.72
CA PRO A 37 -9.60 4.59 3.90
C PRO A 37 -10.89 4.71 3.07
N THR A 38 -10.95 4.10 1.89
CA THR A 38 -12.15 4.11 1.04
C THR A 38 -12.51 2.73 0.51
N HIS A 39 -13.76 2.57 0.06
CA HIS A 39 -14.20 1.35 -0.63
C HIS A 39 -13.42 1.10 -1.93
N VAL A 40 -13.02 2.16 -2.64
CA VAL A 40 -12.25 2.06 -3.88
C VAL A 40 -10.85 1.51 -3.60
N ASP A 41 -10.21 1.96 -2.52
CA ASP A 41 -8.89 1.44 -2.11
C ASP A 41 -8.96 -0.04 -1.71
N ALA A 42 -10.02 -0.44 -0.99
CA ALA A 42 -10.27 -1.83 -0.65
C ALA A 42 -10.45 -2.72 -1.90
N GLN A 43 -11.25 -2.25 -2.86
CA GLN A 43 -11.49 -2.93 -4.13
C GLN A 43 -10.19 -3.11 -4.91
N LYS A 44 -9.47 -2.01 -5.16
CA LYS A 44 -8.21 -2.03 -5.88
C LYS A 44 -7.17 -2.94 -5.23
N HIS A 45 -7.12 -2.99 -3.89
CA HIS A 45 -6.21 -3.86 -3.16
C HIS A 45 -6.49 -5.35 -3.40
N CYS A 46 -7.75 -5.77 -3.42
CA CYS A 46 -8.10 -7.16 -3.71
C CYS A 46 -7.93 -7.50 -5.19
N GLU A 47 -8.28 -6.58 -6.10
CA GLU A 47 -8.12 -6.77 -7.55
C GLU A 47 -6.64 -6.95 -7.94
N GLN A 48 -5.73 -6.18 -7.34
CA GLN A 48 -4.28 -6.36 -7.53
C GLN A 48 -3.76 -7.75 -7.12
N LYS A 49 -4.51 -8.44 -6.26
CA LYS A 49 -4.20 -9.80 -5.79
C LYS A 49 -4.99 -10.88 -6.55
N GLY A 50 -5.78 -10.49 -7.55
CA GLY A 50 -6.66 -11.41 -8.29
C GLY A 50 -7.83 -11.94 -7.44
N SER A 51 -8.23 -11.21 -6.41
CA SER A 51 -9.32 -11.58 -5.50
C SER A 51 -10.46 -10.55 -5.55
N THR A 52 -11.63 -10.92 -5.04
CA THR A 52 -12.77 -10.02 -4.93
C THR A 52 -12.78 -9.32 -3.57
N VAL A 53 -13.25 -8.08 -3.51
CA VAL A 53 -13.45 -7.38 -2.25
C VAL A 53 -14.74 -7.81 -1.57
N ARG A 54 -14.65 -8.14 -0.28
CA ARG A 54 -15.80 -8.36 0.60
C ARG A 54 -15.75 -7.39 1.76
N VAL A 55 -16.65 -6.42 1.76
CA VAL A 55 -16.78 -5.45 2.85
C VAL A 55 -17.38 -6.13 4.08
N VAL A 56 -16.69 -6.01 5.20
CA VAL A 56 -17.11 -6.55 6.50
C VAL A 56 -17.86 -5.49 7.31
N GLY A 57 -17.52 -4.20 7.13
CA GLY A 57 -18.21 -3.10 7.79
C GLY A 57 -17.47 -1.77 7.66
N LYS A 58 -17.89 -0.78 8.45
CA LYS A 58 -17.16 0.48 8.60
C LYS A 58 -16.05 0.32 9.65
N ALA A 59 -14.92 0.98 9.42
CA ALA A 59 -13.86 1.06 10.41
C ALA A 59 -14.26 2.01 11.56
N PRO A 60 -13.84 1.72 12.80
CA PRO A 60 -14.18 2.56 13.95
C PRO A 60 -13.57 3.97 13.80
N GLY A 61 -14.29 4.99 14.30
CA GLY A 61 -13.83 6.38 14.27
C GLY A 61 -13.85 7.02 12.88
N GLU A 62 -14.80 6.64 12.02
CA GLU A 62 -14.90 7.09 10.61
C GLU A 62 -13.59 6.90 9.83
N ALA A 63 -12.84 5.88 10.20
CA ALA A 63 -11.47 5.70 9.74
C ALA A 63 -11.40 4.92 8.41
N GLY A 64 -12.55 4.73 7.75
CA GLY A 64 -12.69 4.05 6.46
C GLY A 64 -13.56 2.80 6.52
N VAL A 65 -13.19 1.76 5.75
CA VAL A 65 -13.93 0.50 5.63
C VAL A 65 -13.08 -0.69 6.05
N LEU A 66 -13.72 -1.67 6.66
CA LEU A 66 -13.18 -2.99 6.95
C LEU A 66 -13.58 -3.94 5.84
N PHE A 67 -12.63 -4.70 5.31
CA PHE A 67 -12.84 -5.58 4.18
C PHE A 67 -11.93 -6.81 4.26
N ARG A 68 -12.24 -7.82 3.44
CA ARG A 68 -11.40 -8.98 3.18
C ARG A 68 -11.31 -9.21 1.68
N CYS A 69 -10.24 -9.89 1.26
CA CYS A 69 -10.11 -10.39 -0.10
C CYS A 69 -10.42 -11.88 -0.10
N ASN A 70 -11.28 -12.32 -1.02
CA ASN A 70 -11.70 -13.72 -1.16
C ASN A 70 -11.86 -14.14 -2.63
#